data_AF-A0A4U5PBU0-F1
#
_entry.id   AF-A0A4U5PBU0-F1
#
_cell.length_a   1.000
_cell.length_b   1.000
_cell.length_c   1.000
_cell.angle_alpha   90.00
_cell.angle_beta   90.00
_cell.angle_gamma   90.00
#
_symmetry.space_group_name_H-M   'P 1'
#
loop_
_entity.id
_entity.type
_entity.pdbx_description
1 polymer ?
#
loop_
_entity_poly.entity_id
_entity_poly.type
_entity_poly.pdbx_seq_one_letter_code
_entity_poly.pdbx_strand_id
1 'polypeptide(L)'
;MCVNLVGLKLANDKKFEPATADLEKALNINSEHKNARQYMIVTLLAWGNSLKDEGDVNGAREKFEKVLAYEGDPRALKALEELDAKAKISKRKASSSSSSRSTESSHGSSAEAKRKKAENAAKLREMEEFIKKLKA
;
A
#
# COMPACT_ATOMS: atom_id res chain seq x y z
N MET A 1 5.95 -19.71 12.90
CA MET A 1 6.44 -18.66 11.97
C MET A 1 6.40 -17.33 12.72
N CYS A 2 7.53 -16.90 13.29
CA CYS A 2 7.60 -15.64 14.02
C CYS A 2 7.58 -14.49 13.01
N VAL A 3 6.47 -13.77 12.99
CA VAL A 3 6.23 -12.60 12.15
C VAL A 3 7.31 -11.55 12.45
N ASN A 4 7.83 -10.89 11.40
CA ASN A 4 8.98 -9.98 11.37
C ASN A 4 8.92 -8.82 12.40
N LEU A 5 9.16 -9.11 13.68
CA LEU A 5 9.11 -8.10 14.74
C LEU A 5 10.16 -7.01 14.55
N VAL A 6 11.32 -7.37 14.00
CA VAL A 6 12.44 -6.45 13.75
C VAL A 6 12.09 -5.41 12.69
N GLY A 7 11.56 -5.84 11.54
CA GLY A 7 11.15 -4.93 10.48
C GLY A 7 10.02 -3.99 10.91
N LEU A 8 9.05 -4.51 11.67
CA LEU A 8 7.94 -3.71 12.19
C LEU A 8 8.39 -2.66 13.21
N LYS A 9 9.33 -3.04 14.10
CA LYS A 9 9.88 -2.14 15.13
C LYS A 9 10.67 -1.00 14.48
N LEU A 10 11.51 -1.30 13.50
CA LEU A 10 12.27 -0.30 12.75
C LEU A 10 11.36 0.63 11.93
N ALA A 11 10.27 0.09 11.37
CA ALA A 11 9.27 0.87 10.67
C ALA A 11 8.53 1.84 11.58
N ASN A 12 8.13 1.38 12.76
CA ASN A 12 7.49 2.24 13.75
C ASN A 12 8.44 3.35 14.24
N ASP A 13 9.71 3.01 14.43
CA ASP A 13 10.73 3.95 14.89
C ASP A 13 11.28 4.83 13.73
N LYS A 14 10.91 4.57 12.46
CA LYS A 14 11.44 5.17 11.20
C LYS A 14 12.97 5.23 11.09
N LYS A 15 13.69 4.41 11.85
CA LYS A 15 15.17 4.38 11.91
C LYS A 15 15.76 3.42 10.89
N PHE A 16 15.34 3.50 9.63
CA PHE A 16 15.84 2.61 8.58
C PHE A 16 17.27 2.96 8.15
N GLU A 17 17.55 4.25 7.95
CA GLU A 17 18.87 4.80 7.62
C GLU A 17 20.00 4.24 8.51
N PRO A 18 19.99 4.48 9.84
CA PRO A 18 21.08 4.01 10.69
C PRO A 18 21.15 2.49 10.76
N ALA A 19 20.01 1.80 10.74
CA ALA A 19 19.98 0.33 10.76
C ALA A 19 20.63 -0.27 9.51
N THR A 20 20.34 0.28 8.33
CA THR A 20 21.00 -0.17 7.09
C THR A 20 22.48 0.16 7.09
N ALA A 21 22.90 1.34 7.57
CA ALA A 21 24.31 1.70 7.62
C ALA A 21 25.14 0.76 8.53
N ASP A 22 24.59 0.37 9.68
CA ASP A 22 25.27 -0.55 10.59
C ASP A 22 25.32 -1.98 10.04
N LEU A 23 24.26 -2.41 9.34
CA LEU A 23 24.25 -3.70 8.65
C LEU A 23 25.22 -3.72 7.45
N GLU A 24 25.35 -2.61 6.71
CA GLU A 24 26.36 -2.47 5.65
C GLU A 24 27.77 -2.57 6.20
N LYS A 25 28.08 -1.94 7.35
CA LYS A 25 29.37 -2.10 8.03
C LYS A 25 29.62 -3.55 8.41
N ALA A 26 28.60 -4.24 8.95
CA ALA A 26 28.71 -5.65 9.32
C ALA A 26 29.00 -6.54 8.11
N LEU A 27 28.34 -6.28 6.97
CA LEU A 27 28.59 -6.96 5.70
C LEU A 27 29.94 -6.58 5.08
N ASN A 28 30.46 -5.38 5.33
CA ASN A 28 31.78 -4.98 4.86
C ASN A 28 32.90 -5.70 5.65
N ILE A 29 32.68 -5.97 6.94
CA ILE A 29 33.59 -6.77 7.77
C ILE A 29 33.52 -8.25 7.39
N ASN A 30 32.30 -8.78 7.23
CA ASN A 30 32.08 -10.14 6.81
C ASN A 30 30.94 -10.20 5.79
N SER A 31 31.32 -10.22 4.52
CA SER A 31 30.38 -10.23 3.39
C SER A 31 29.51 -11.49 3.38
N GLU A 32 29.97 -12.58 3.99
CA GLU A 32 29.24 -13.84 4.04
C GLU A 32 28.37 -14.04 5.27
N HIS A 33 28.25 -13.01 6.13
CA HIS A 33 27.49 -13.10 7.37
C HIS A 33 25.98 -13.26 7.11
N LYS A 34 25.51 -14.52 7.13
CA LYS A 34 24.13 -14.93 6.82
C LYS A 34 23.07 -14.11 7.57
N ASN A 35 23.26 -13.89 8.87
CA ASN A 35 22.30 -13.14 9.68
C ASN A 35 22.27 -11.65 9.29
N ALA A 36 23.42 -11.06 8.94
CA ALA A 36 23.46 -9.65 8.55
C ALA A 36 22.77 -9.43 7.21
N ARG A 37 22.96 -10.36 6.26
CA ARG A 37 22.21 -10.38 5.00
C ARG A 37 20.71 -10.52 5.22
N GLN A 38 20.29 -11.46 6.06
CA GLN A 38 18.86 -11.62 6.39
C GLN A 38 18.26 -10.38 7.05
N TYR A 39 18.96 -9.76 8.01
CA TYR A 39 18.49 -8.52 8.63
C TYR A 39 18.46 -7.35 7.65
N MET A 40 19.43 -7.26 6.73
CA MET A 40 19.41 -6.27 5.66
C MET A 40 18.18 -6.42 4.77
N ILE A 41 17.89 -7.64 4.32
CA ILE A 41 16.72 -7.96 3.48
C ILE A 41 15.42 -7.56 4.18
N VAL A 42 15.24 -7.97 5.45
CA VAL A 42 14.03 -7.66 6.22
C VAL A 42 13.89 -6.15 6.44
N THR A 43 15.00 -5.45 6.68
CA THR A 43 15.01 -4.00 6.92
C THR A 43 14.66 -3.22 5.66
N LEU A 44 15.27 -3.56 4.52
CA LEU A 44 14.97 -2.94 3.23
C LEU A 44 13.53 -3.22 2.77
N LEU A 45 13.00 -4.43 3.00
CA LEU A 45 11.60 -4.75 2.74
C LEU A 45 10.64 -3.90 3.57
N ALA A 46 10.93 -3.73 4.87
CA ALA A 46 10.12 -2.89 5.74
C ALA A 46 10.20 -1.42 5.34
N TRP A 47 11.38 -0.93 4.96
CA TRP A 47 11.58 0.44 4.48
C TRP A 47 10.82 0.69 3.18
N GLY A 48 10.94 -0.20 2.19
CA GLY A 48 10.22 -0.09 0.93
C GLY A 48 8.70 -0.10 1.11
N ASN A 49 8.18 -0.91 2.04
CA ASN A 49 6.76 -0.89 2.38
C ASN A 49 6.34 0.43 3.05
N SER A 50 7.14 0.96 3.97
CA SER A 50 6.88 2.28 4.59
C SER A 50 6.85 3.39 3.54
N LEU A 51 7.79 3.40 2.59
CA LEU A 51 7.81 4.38 1.49
C LEU A 51 6.61 4.23 0.57
N LYS A 52 6.20 2.99 0.28
CA LYS A 52 4.97 2.70 -0.47
C LYS A 52 3.72 3.24 0.24
N ASP A 53 3.65 3.10 1.55
CA ASP A 53 2.55 3.61 2.38
C ASP A 53 2.55 5.14 2.47
N GLU A 54 3.74 5.76 2.44
CA GLU A 54 3.93 7.21 2.33
C GLU A 54 3.66 7.77 0.92
N GLY A 55 3.51 6.89 -0.09
CA GLY A 55 3.25 7.25 -1.48
C GLY A 55 4.51 7.50 -2.31
N ASP A 56 5.70 7.34 -1.74
CA ASP A 56 6.97 7.38 -2.46
C ASP A 56 7.24 6.03 -3.15
N VAL A 57 6.62 5.87 -4.31
CA VAL A 57 6.75 4.67 -5.15
C VAL A 57 8.17 4.51 -5.70
N ASN A 58 8.86 5.62 -6.02
CA ASN A 58 10.21 5.56 -6.59
C ASN A 58 11.21 5.09 -5.53
N GLY A 59 11.18 5.71 -4.34
CA GLY A 59 12.02 5.30 -3.23
C GLY A 59 11.75 3.87 -2.81
N ALA A 60 10.48 3.44 -2.75
CA ALA A 60 10.13 2.06 -2.46
C ALA A 60 10.75 1.07 -3.46
N ARG A 61 10.72 1.40 -4.75
CA ARG A 61 11.28 0.58 -5.82
C ARG A 61 12.78 0.37 -5.65
N GLU A 62 13.53 1.43 -5.41
CA GLU A 62 14.98 1.36 -5.19
C GLU A 62 15.33 0.45 -4.01
N LYS A 63 14.56 0.50 -2.91
CA LYS A 63 14.80 -0.38 -1.75
C LYS A 63 14.53 -1.84 -2.10
N PHE A 64 13.48 -2.15 -2.86
CA PHE A 64 13.19 -3.52 -3.28
C PHE A 64 14.21 -4.04 -4.29
N GLU A 65 14.70 -3.21 -5.22
CA GLU A 65 15.77 -3.56 -6.15
C GLU A 65 17.07 -3.89 -5.40
N LYS A 66 17.42 -3.13 -4.35
CA LYS A 66 18.55 -3.48 -3.48
C LYS A 66 18.38 -4.86 -2.84
N VAL A 67 17.18 -5.23 -2.40
CA VAL A 67 16.93 -6.58 -1.83
C VAL A 67 17.22 -7.68 -2.85
N LEU A 68 16.83 -7.47 -4.11
CA LEU A 68 17.10 -8.43 -5.17
C LEU A 68 18.59 -8.62 -5.43
N ALA A 69 19.40 -7.58 -5.27
CA ALA A 69 20.85 -7.64 -5.45
C ALA A 69 21.55 -8.53 -4.39
N TYR A 70 20.95 -8.75 -3.22
CA TYR A 70 21.56 -9.56 -2.16
C TYR A 70 21.26 -11.07 -2.29
N GLU A 71 19.99 -11.49 -2.29
CA GLU A 71 19.62 -12.91 -2.39
C GLU A 71 18.39 -13.17 -3.28
N GLY A 72 17.84 -12.16 -3.96
CA GLY A 72 16.67 -12.39 -4.81
C GLY A 72 15.43 -12.84 -4.03
N ASP A 73 15.09 -12.16 -2.93
CA ASP A 73 13.95 -12.55 -2.10
C ASP A 73 12.63 -12.44 -2.92
N PRO A 74 11.82 -13.52 -3.00
CA PRO A 74 10.59 -13.52 -3.78
C PRO A 74 9.58 -12.47 -3.28
N ARG A 75 9.67 -12.04 -2.02
CA ARG A 75 8.84 -10.96 -1.46
C ARG A 75 9.14 -9.62 -2.13
N ALA A 76 10.41 -9.34 -2.45
CA ALA A 76 10.80 -8.13 -3.15
C ALA A 76 10.33 -8.13 -4.60
N LEU A 77 10.42 -9.27 -5.29
CA LEU A 77 9.88 -9.44 -6.65
C LEU A 77 8.38 -9.14 -6.69
N LYS A 78 7.61 -9.75 -5.78
CA LYS A 78 6.18 -9.50 -5.68
C LYS A 78 5.85 -8.04 -5.38
N ALA A 79 6.61 -7.42 -4.48
CA ALA A 79 6.41 -6.01 -4.15
C ALA A 79 6.67 -5.09 -5.36
N LEU A 80 7.71 -5.36 -6.16
CA LEU A 80 7.99 -4.62 -7.40
C LEU A 80 6.88 -4.79 -8.44
N GLU A 81 6.36 -6.01 -8.61
CA GLU A 81 5.24 -6.28 -9.51
C GLU A 81 3.98 -5.49 -9.08
N GLU A 82 3.69 -5.42 -7.78
CA GLU A 82 2.59 -4.62 -7.23
C GLU A 82 2.76 -3.12 -7.51
N LEU A 83 3.99 -2.59 -7.39
CA LEU A 83 4.29 -1.19 -7.72
C LEU A 83 4.07 -0.91 -9.21
N ASP A 84 4.54 -1.81 -10.07
CA ASP A 84 4.41 -1.68 -11.52
C ASP A 84 2.95 -1.80 -12.00
N ALA A 85 2.18 -2.71 -11.38
CA ALA A 85 0.75 -2.83 -11.63
C ALA A 85 0.01 -1.53 -11.26
N LYS A 86 0.30 -0.95 -10.09
CA LYS A 86 -0.27 0.35 -9.67
C LYS A 86 0.12 1.49 -10.62
N ALA A 87 1.37 1.53 -11.08
CA ALA A 87 1.83 2.53 -12.04
C ALA A 87 1.08 2.44 -13.39
N LYS A 88 0.83 1.22 -13.89
CA LYS A 88 0.04 0.98 -15.11
C LYS A 88 -1.42 1.42 -14.95
N ILE A 89 -2.03 1.15 -13.80
CA ILE A 89 -3.41 1.58 -13.49
C ILE A 89 -3.51 3.11 -13.45
N SER A 90 -2.54 3.80 -12.81
CA SER A 90 -2.49 5.26 -12.77
C SER A 90 -2.31 5.89 -14.16
N LYS A 91 -1.45 5.31 -15.02
CA LYS A 91 -1.30 5.78 -16.41
C LYS A 91 -2.58 5.63 -17.24
N ARG A 92 -3.29 4.49 -17.09
CA ARG A 92 -4.58 4.27 -17.78
C ARG A 92 -5.66 5.27 -17.34
N LYS A 93 -5.67 5.65 -16.06
CA LYS A 93 -6.60 6.66 -15.50
C LYS A 93 -6.30 8.08 -15.99
N ALA A 94 -5.02 8.40 -16.21
CA ALA A 94 -4.59 9.69 -16.76
C ALA A 94 -4.79 9.79 -18.29
N SER A 95 -4.70 8.68 -19.03
CA SER A 95 -5.00 8.65 -20.46
C SER A 95 -6.50 8.66 -20.78
N SER A 96 -7.36 8.30 -19.82
CA SER A 96 -8.83 8.39 -19.97
C SER A 96 -9.40 9.76 -19.62
N SER A 97 -8.59 10.74 -19.18
CA SER A 97 -9.07 12.08 -18.83
C SER A 97 -8.87 13.13 -19.94
N SER A 98 -8.41 12.75 -21.13
CA SER A 98 -8.22 13.67 -22.27
C SER A 98 -9.12 13.43 -23.48
N SER A 99 -10.06 12.48 -23.44
CA SER A 99 -11.11 12.43 -24.48
C SER A 99 -12.34 11.66 -24.00
N SER A 100 -13.40 12.40 -23.65
CA SER A 100 -14.80 12.14 -24.03
C SER A 100 -15.75 12.82 -23.04
N ARG A 101 -16.20 14.01 -23.43
CA ARG A 101 -17.61 14.41 -23.29
C ARG A 101 -18.51 13.21 -23.60
N SER A 102 -19.49 13.00 -22.71
CA SER A 102 -20.80 12.38 -22.95
C SER A 102 -20.86 11.18 -23.91
N THR A 103 -21.12 9.99 -23.39
CA THR A 103 -22.38 9.24 -23.60
C THR A 103 -22.26 7.82 -23.02
N GLU A 104 -23.39 7.35 -22.53
CA GLU A 104 -23.60 6.16 -21.73
C GLU A 104 -23.30 4.84 -22.44
N SER A 105 -23.00 3.82 -21.64
CA SER A 105 -23.78 2.57 -21.53
C SER A 105 -22.95 1.30 -21.68
N SER A 106 -22.89 0.54 -20.58
CA SER A 106 -23.16 -0.89 -20.65
C SER A 106 -23.95 -1.29 -19.42
N HIS A 107 -25.16 -1.76 -19.69
CA HIS A 107 -26.24 -2.10 -18.79
C HIS A 107 -25.87 -3.05 -17.63
N GLY A 108 -26.37 -2.66 -16.45
CA GLY A 108 -26.50 -3.50 -15.25
C GLY A 108 -27.51 -2.87 -14.26
N SER A 109 -28.80 -2.93 -14.62
CA SER A 109 -30.02 -2.65 -13.82
C SER A 109 -30.10 -1.34 -13.01
N SER A 110 -30.54 -0.27 -13.69
CA SER A 110 -30.82 1.07 -13.12
C SER A 110 -32.07 1.14 -12.20
N ALA A 111 -32.81 0.06 -11.99
CA ALA A 111 -34.00 0.05 -11.13
C ALA A 111 -33.66 -0.19 -9.64
N GLU A 112 -32.63 -1.01 -9.36
CA GLU A 112 -32.24 -1.42 -8.01
C GLU A 112 -31.61 -0.27 -7.21
N ALA A 113 -30.75 0.53 -7.86
CA ALA A 113 -30.04 1.63 -7.22
C ALA A 113 -30.95 2.81 -6.83
N LYS A 114 -32.04 3.04 -7.58
CA LYS A 114 -33.03 4.07 -7.26
C LYS A 114 -33.90 3.67 -6.07
N ARG A 115 -34.27 2.38 -5.97
CA ARG A 115 -35.04 1.85 -4.81
C ARG A 115 -34.25 1.96 -3.51
N LYS A 116 -32.98 1.56 -3.51
CA LYS A 116 -32.13 1.64 -2.31
C LYS A 116 -31.89 3.07 -1.82
N LYS A 117 -31.84 4.06 -2.72
CA LYS A 117 -31.69 5.48 -2.35
C LYS A 117 -32.95 6.08 -1.73
N ALA A 118 -34.13 5.67 -2.22
CA ALA A 118 -35.41 6.08 -1.65
C ALA A 118 -35.66 5.46 -0.27
N GLU A 119 -35.32 4.19 -0.08
CA GLU A 119 -35.49 3.49 1.19
C GLU A 119 -34.57 4.04 2.29
N ASN A 120 -33.33 4.41 1.92
CA ASN A 120 -32.38 5.01 2.86
C ASN A 120 -32.83 6.43 3.30
N ALA A 121 -33.45 7.21 2.40
CA ALA A 121 -34.01 8.52 2.74
C ALA A 121 -35.24 8.42 3.67
N ALA A 122 -36.07 7.39 3.53
CA ALA A 122 -37.22 7.16 4.42
C ALA A 122 -36.76 6.80 5.84
N LYS A 123 -35.77 5.90 5.97
CA LYS A 123 -35.20 5.52 7.27
C LYS A 123 -34.59 6.72 8.01
N LEU A 124 -33.96 7.64 7.28
CA LEU A 124 -33.38 8.86 7.87
C LEU A 124 -34.47 9.78 8.46
N ARG A 125 -35.62 9.91 7.78
CA ARG A 125 -36.75 10.71 8.29
C ARG A 125 -37.42 10.10 9.52
N GLU A 126 -37.61 8.77 9.54
CA GLU A 126 -38.14 8.10 10.73
C GLU A 126 -37.21 8.27 11.94
N MET A 127 -35.89 8.22 11.73
CA MET A 127 -34.91 8.48 12.79
C MET A 127 -34.98 9.93 13.29
N GLU A 128 -35.12 10.91 12.39
CA GLU A 128 -35.24 12.32 12.76
C GLU A 128 -36.51 12.60 13.59
N GLU A 129 -37.65 12.00 13.21
CA GLU A 129 -38.89 12.13 13.98
C GLU A 129 -38.81 11.43 15.34
N PHE A 130 -38.17 10.27 15.42
CA PHE A 130 -37.94 9.56 16.68
C PHE A 130 -37.08 10.39 17.64
N ILE A 131 -35.99 10.98 17.16
CA ILE A 131 -35.13 11.87 17.96
C ILE A 131 -35.92 13.10 18.45
N LYS A 132 -36.78 13.67 17.60
CA LYS A 132 -37.63 14.80 17.98
C LYS A 132 -38.60 14.43 19.10
N LYS A 133 -39.16 13.22 19.08
CA LYS A 133 -40.09 12.72 20.11
C LYS A 133 -39.42 12.37 21.43
N LEU A 134 -38.13 12.02 21.42
CA LEU A 134 -37.32 11.82 22.64
C LEU A 134 -36.83 13.13 23.27
N LYS A 135 -36.79 14.22 22.51
CA LYS A 135 -36.35 15.55 22.97
C LYS A 135 -37.52 16.46 23.41
N ALA A 136 -38.75 15.95 23.38
CA ALA A 136 -39.96 16.58 23.92
C ALA A 136 -40.27 16.00 25.31
#